data_AF-A0A9N9GLS3-F1
#
_entry.id   AF-A0A9N9GLS3-F1
#
_cell.length_a   1.000
_cell.length_b   1.000
_cell.length_c   1.000
_cell.angle_alpha   90.00
_cell.angle_beta   90.00
_cell.angle_gamma   90.00
#
_symmetry.space_group_name_H-M   'P 1'
#
loop_
_entity.id
_entity.type
_entity.pdbx_description
1 polymer ?
#
loop_
_entity_poly.entity_id
_entity_poly.type
_entity_poly.pdbx_seq_one_letter_code
_entity_poly.pdbx_strand_id
1 'polypeptide(L)'
;MSSVKPAIDKLLKSYNKETPQNLKLIDAYLAFILVSGILQFVYVILVGTYPYNAFLAGFISTVGQFVLAAGLRIQTNPNNSGQFKTISPERY
;
A
#
# COMPACT_ATOMS: atom_id res chain seq x y z
N MET A 1 -27.15 1.75 11.50
CA MET A 1 -26.45 1.74 10.19
C MET A 1 -26.54 3.07 9.43
N SER A 2 -27.21 4.10 9.97
CA SER A 2 -27.45 5.41 9.35
C SER A 2 -26.28 6.41 9.40
N SER A 3 -25.29 6.23 10.28
CA SER A 3 -24.14 7.16 10.44
C SER A 3 -22.91 6.84 9.59
N VAL A 4 -22.81 5.64 9.01
CA VAL A 4 -21.55 5.18 8.37
C VAL A 4 -21.41 5.68 6.93
N LYS A 5 -22.51 5.69 6.16
CA LYS A 5 -22.53 6.19 4.77
C LYS A 5 -22.01 7.63 4.64
N PRO A 6 -22.52 8.62 5.40
CA PRO A 6 -22.02 9.98 5.28
C PRO A 6 -20.56 10.11 5.72
N ALA A 7 -20.09 9.27 6.65
CA ALA A 7 -18.68 9.24 7.04
C ALA A 7 -17.79 8.72 5.91
N ILE A 8 -18.19 7.63 5.24
CA ILE A 8 -17.46 7.08 4.08
C ILE A 8 -17.42 8.10 2.94
N ASP A 9 -18.55 8.73 2.61
CA ASP A 9 -18.61 9.73 1.53
C ASP A 9 -17.71 10.93 1.83
N LYS A 10 -17.70 11.38 3.09
CA LYS A 10 -16.80 12.45 3.53
C LYS A 10 -15.33 12.04 3.38
N LEU A 11 -14.95 10.84 3.81
CA LEU A 11 -13.58 10.34 3.71
C LEU A 11 -13.13 10.21 2.25
N LEU A 12 -13.96 9.64 1.38
CA LEU A 12 -13.66 9.48 -0.04
C LEU A 12 -13.52 10.83 -0.74
N LYS A 13 -14.38 11.80 -0.41
CA LYS A 13 -14.33 13.14 -0.98
C LYS A 13 -13.08 13.90 -0.53
N SER A 14 -12.75 13.86 0.76
CA SER A 14 -11.52 14.45 1.30
C SER A 14 -10.27 13.80 0.71
N TYR A 15 -10.20 12.47 0.68
CA TYR A 15 -9.09 11.74 0.07
C TYR A 15 -8.86 12.14 -1.38
N ASN A 16 -9.93 12.22 -2.17
CA ASN A 16 -9.81 12.58 -3.58
C ASN A 16 -9.36 14.01 -3.82
N LYS A 17 -9.73 14.94 -2.92
CA LYS A 17 -9.39 16.36 -3.02
C LYS A 17 -7.99 16.68 -2.51
N GLU A 18 -7.58 16.07 -1.40
CA GLU A 18 -6.36 16.43 -0.67
C GLU A 18 -5.14 15.58 -1.07
N THR A 19 -5.35 14.42 -1.67
CA THR A 19 -4.26 13.52 -2.06
C THR A 19 -3.79 13.82 -3.49
N PRO A 20 -2.51 14.17 -3.71
CA PRO A 20 -1.97 14.39 -5.05
C PRO A 20 -1.89 13.09 -5.87
N GLN A 21 -1.85 13.20 -7.21
CA GLN A 21 -1.94 12.05 -8.13
C GLN A 21 -0.80 11.03 -7.97
N ASN A 22 0.43 11.50 -7.70
CA ASN A 22 1.57 10.61 -7.44
C ASN A 22 1.36 9.75 -6.18
N LEU A 23 0.80 10.32 -5.10
CA LEU A 23 0.46 9.54 -3.90
C LEU A 23 -0.67 8.54 -4.17
N LYS A 24 -1.68 8.92 -4.96
CA LYS A 24 -2.74 7.97 -5.38
C LYS A 24 -2.20 6.79 -6.17
N LEU A 25 -1.15 7.00 -6.98
CA LEU A 25 -0.49 5.92 -7.72
C LEU A 25 0.25 4.96 -6.78
N ILE A 26 0.96 5.50 -5.78
CA ILE A 26 1.61 4.67 -4.75
C ILE A 26 0.56 3.91 -3.93
N ASP A 27 -0.56 4.55 -3.57
CA ASP A 27 -1.66 3.91 -2.85
C ASP A 27 -2.32 2.77 -3.69
N ALA A 28 -2.48 2.98 -5.01
CA ALA A 28 -2.98 1.94 -5.92
C ALA A 28 -2.01 0.74 -6.02
N TYR A 29 -0.70 1.01 -6.06
CA TYR A 29 0.33 -0.03 -6.04
C TYR A 29 0.34 -0.80 -4.70
N LEU A 30 0.22 -0.11 -3.57
CA LEU A 30 0.08 -0.72 -2.24
C LEU A 30 -1.14 -1.64 -2.18
N ALA A 31 -2.28 -1.20 -2.71
CA ALA A 31 -3.49 -2.03 -2.79
C ALA A 31 -3.29 -3.27 -3.66
N PHE A 32 -2.62 -3.14 -4.81
CA PHE A 32 -2.29 -4.26 -5.69
C PHE A 32 -1.41 -5.30 -5.00
N ILE A 33 -0.35 -4.88 -4.31
CA ILE A 33 0.53 -5.80 -3.57
C ILE A 33 -0.23 -6.49 -2.44
N LEU A 34 -1.05 -5.75 -1.70
CA LEU A 34 -1.86 -6.31 -0.61
C LEU A 34 -2.83 -7.38 -1.12
N VAL A 35 -3.54 -7.11 -2.22
CA VAL A 35 -4.41 -8.10 -2.86
C VAL A 35 -3.61 -9.32 -3.33
N SER A 36 -2.44 -9.10 -3.91
CA SER A 36 -1.56 -10.20 -4.36
C SER A 36 -1.12 -11.10 -3.20
N GLY A 37 -0.73 -10.52 -2.06
CA GLY A 37 -0.37 -11.27 -0.85
C GLY A 37 -1.55 -12.04 -0.27
N ILE A 38 -2.76 -11.46 -0.26
CA ILE A 38 -3.99 -12.16 0.14
C ILE A 38 -4.26 -13.35 -0.79
N LEU A 39 -4.16 -13.16 -2.11
CA LEU A 39 -4.38 -14.22 -3.08
C LEU A 39 -3.36 -15.36 -2.91
N GLN A 40 -2.08 -15.05 -2.71
CA GLN A 40 -1.06 -16.06 -2.41
C GLN A 40 -1.38 -16.84 -1.14
N PHE A 41 -1.80 -16.14 -0.08
CA PHE A 41 -2.16 -16.75 1.19
C PHE A 41 -3.39 -17.67 1.07
N VAL A 42 -4.45 -17.19 0.40
CA VAL A 42 -5.65 -17.99 0.12
C VAL A 42 -5.31 -19.21 -0.73
N TYR A 43 -4.46 -19.06 -1.75
CA TYR A 43 -4.01 -20.17 -2.59
C TYR A 43 -3.33 -21.27 -1.75
N VAL A 44 -2.42 -20.90 -0.83
CA VAL A 44 -1.72 -21.89 0.00
C VAL A 44 -2.67 -22.64 0.94
N ILE A 45 -3.71 -21.98 1.43
CA ILE A 45 -4.74 -22.60 2.28
C ILE A 45 -5.58 -23.60 1.48
N LEU A 46 -5.95 -23.26 0.24
CA LEU A 46 -6.86 -24.07 -0.58
C LEU A 46 -6.17 -25.22 -1.31
N VAL A 47 -4.99 -24.98 -1.89
CA VAL A 47 -4.29 -25.92 -2.78
C VAL A 47 -3.22 -26.72 -2.03
N GLY A 48 -2.77 -26.20 -0.88
CA GLY A 48 -1.73 -26.82 -0.07
C GLY A 48 -0.37 -26.14 -0.22
N THR A 49 0.62 -26.69 0.48
CA THR A 49 1.88 -25.98 0.78
C THR A 49 3.05 -26.37 -0.10
N TYR A 50 2.90 -27.25 -1.09
CA TYR A 50 4.00 -27.66 -1.96
C TYR A 50 4.01 -26.87 -3.28
N PRO A 51 5.12 -26.21 -3.68
CA PRO A 51 6.39 -26.07 -2.97
C PRO A 51 6.42 -24.89 -1.97
N TYR A 52 6.73 -25.16 -0.70
CA TYR A 52 6.59 -24.18 0.40
C TYR A 52 7.53 -22.99 0.28
N ASN A 53 8.76 -23.23 -0.16
CA ASN A 53 9.77 -22.18 -0.31
C ASN A 53 9.39 -21.18 -1.41
N ALA A 54 8.69 -21.62 -2.46
CA ALA A 54 8.22 -20.72 -3.51
C ALA A 54 7.08 -19.84 -3.00
N PHE A 55 6.14 -20.41 -2.24
CA PHE A 55 5.11 -19.63 -1.55
C PHE A 55 5.73 -18.61 -0.60
N LEU A 56 6.65 -19.04 0.27
CA LEU A 56 7.29 -18.17 1.24
C LEU A 56 8.06 -17.04 0.55
N ALA A 57 8.82 -17.33 -0.51
CA ALA A 57 9.52 -16.32 -1.29
C ALA A 57 8.55 -15.30 -1.92
N GLY A 58 7.47 -15.78 -2.54
CA GLY A 58 6.44 -14.91 -3.12
C GLY A 58 5.75 -14.04 -2.06
N PHE A 59 5.31 -14.64 -0.96
CA PHE A 59 4.60 -13.96 0.11
C PHE A 59 5.48 -12.92 0.80
N ILE A 60 6.70 -13.27 1.20
CA ILE A 60 7.63 -12.34 1.83
C ILE A 60 8.06 -11.22 0.86
N SER A 61 8.16 -11.50 -0.44
CA SER A 61 8.39 -10.46 -1.45
C SER A 61 7.26 -9.42 -1.46
N THR A 62 6.00 -9.85 -1.43
CA THR A 62 4.86 -8.90 -1.36
C THR A 62 4.87 -8.08 -0.07
N VAL A 63 5.18 -8.69 1.08
CA VAL A 63 5.29 -7.98 2.35
C VAL A 63 6.44 -6.96 2.32
N GLY A 64 7.61 -7.36 1.82
CA GLY A 64 8.77 -6.48 1.69
C GLY A 64 8.50 -5.28 0.77
N GLN A 65 7.91 -5.52 -0.39
CA GLN A 65 7.50 -4.46 -1.32
C GLN A 65 6.47 -3.51 -0.71
N PHE A 66 5.52 -4.04 0.08
CA PHE A 66 4.54 -3.21 0.77
C PHE A 66 5.20 -2.27 1.78
N VAL A 67 6.13 -2.77 2.60
CA VAL A 67 6.88 -1.95 3.58
C VAL A 67 7.67 -0.86 2.87
N LEU A 68 8.38 -1.20 1.80
CA LEU A 68 9.17 -0.22 1.02
C LEU A 68 8.27 0.83 0.36
N ALA A 69 7.16 0.42 -0.26
CA ALA A 69 6.21 1.34 -0.90
C ALA A 69 5.52 2.24 0.12
N ALA A 70 5.22 1.74 1.32
CA ALA A 70 4.70 2.56 2.41
C ALA A 70 5.74 3.60 2.89
N GLY A 71 7.01 3.19 2.97
CA GLY A 71 8.13 4.10 3.24
C GLY A 71 8.27 5.19 2.19
N LEU A 72 8.18 4.82 0.90
CA LEU A 72 8.16 5.79 -0.21
C LEU A 72 6.99 6.76 -0.08
N ARG A 73 5.77 6.25 0.16
CA ARG A 73 4.57 7.07 0.37
C ARG A 73 4.76 8.11 1.47
N ILE A 74 5.36 7.73 2.59
CA ILE A 74 5.64 8.62 3.73
C ILE A 74 6.62 9.72 3.34
N GLN A 75 7.69 9.36 2.61
CA GLN A 75 8.73 10.30 2.18
C GLN A 75 8.26 11.25 1.07
N THR A 76 7.44 10.76 0.14
CA THR A 76 6.90 11.55 -0.98
C THR A 76 5.75 12.48 -0.56
N ASN A 77 5.17 12.29 0.63
CA ASN A 77 4.07 13.14 1.10
C ASN A 77 4.58 14.57 1.41
N PRO A 78 4.06 15.61 0.73
CA PRO A 78 4.50 17.00 0.95
C PRO A 78 4.37 17.46 2.41
N ASN A 79 3.37 16.94 3.14
CA ASN A 79 3.15 17.26 4.55
C ASN A 79 4.28 16.75 5.46
N ASN A 80 5.04 15.75 5.01
CA ASN A 80 6.17 15.18 5.73
C ASN A 80 7.53 15.75 5.29
N SER A 81 7.56 16.66 4.31
CA SER A 81 8.81 17.23 3.76
C SER A 81 9.73 17.85 4.81
N GLY A 82 9.17 18.43 5.89
CA GLY A 82 9.93 18.99 7.01
C GLY A 82 10.74 17.95 7.79
N GLN A 83 10.34 16.68 7.76
CA GLN A 83 11.03 15.56 8.41
C GLN A 83 12.13 14.94 7.54
N PHE A 84 12.10 15.19 6.22
CA PHE A 84 13.00 14.59 5.23
C PHE A 84 13.83 15.64 4.46
N LYS A 85 14.18 16.76 5.10
CA LYS A 85 14.89 17.92 4.49
C LYS A 85 16.20 17.59 3.75
N THR A 86 16.84 16.47 4.06
CA THR A 86 18.12 16.06 3.45
C THR A 86 17.96 15.16 2.22
N ILE A 87 16.73 14.69 1.93
CA ILE A 87 16.45 13.79 0.81
C ILE A 87 15.71 14.58 -0.26
N SER A 88 16.34 14.75 -1.42
CA SER A 88 15.72 15.45 -2.55
C SER A 88 14.71 14.56 -3.29
N PRO A 89 13.76 15.15 -4.03
CA PRO A 89 12.75 14.43 -4.82
C PRO A 89 13.27 13.30 -5.70
N GLU A 90 14.41 13.51 -6.35
CA GLU A 90 15.06 12.51 -7.20
C GLU A 90 15.84 11.42 -6.42
N ARG A 91 15.94 11.51 -5.09
CA ARG A 91 16.63 10.53 -4.22
C ARG A 91 15.68 9.64 -3.40
N TYR A 92 14.36 9.85 -3.53
CA TYR A 92 13.35 9.00 -2.89
C TYR A 92 13.23 7.62 -3.53
#